data_AF-A0A2E7HGC1-F1
#
_entry.id   AF-A0A2E7HGC1-F1
#
_cell.length_a   1.000
_cell.length_b   1.000
_cell.length_c   1.000
_cell.angle_alpha   90.00
_cell.angle_beta   90.00
_cell.angle_gamma   90.00
#
_symmetry.space_group_name_H-M   'P 1'
#
loop_
_entity.id
_entity.type
_entity.pdbx_description
1 polymer ?
#
loop_
_entity_poly.entity_id
_entity_poly.type
_entity_poly.pdbx_seq_one_letter_code
_entity_poly.pdbx_strand_id
1 'polypeptide(L)'
;MIVLLFGGRVIAVLAPLAWDDGWTSILLLASHQLFSDALIVGFLIHDISLRQTVLPQAALGRANASFHVVAGLLMPAGAAVGGVLASTFEMYAVIWTGVVGGLVAPFVLLASPVRRLRHMLEVE
;
A
#
# COMPACT_ATOMS: atom_id res chain seq x y z
N MET A 1 -0.68 10.36 -6.84
CA MET A 1 -0.30 9.62 -5.61
C MET A 1 -1.48 8.96 -4.90
N ILE A 2 -2.36 9.70 -4.22
CA ILE A 2 -3.48 9.12 -3.42
C ILE A 2 -4.39 8.20 -4.23
N VAL A 3 -4.77 8.61 -5.44
CA VAL A 3 -5.62 7.82 -6.34
C VAL A 3 -4.97 6.48 -6.70
N LEU A 4 -3.65 6.47 -6.89
CA LEU A 4 -2.89 5.26 -7.21
C LEU A 4 -2.89 4.29 -6.02
N LEU A 5 -2.65 4.80 -4.80
CA LEU A 5 -2.75 4.00 -3.58
C LEU A 5 -4.15 3.43 -3.39
N PHE A 6 -5.18 4.28 -3.49
CA PHE A 6 -6.57 3.83 -3.33
C PHE A 6 -6.96 2.80 -4.38
N GLY A 7 -6.66 3.06 -5.66
CA GLY A 7 -6.94 2.13 -6.76
C GLY A 7 -6.26 0.78 -6.56
N GLY A 8 -4.98 0.75 -6.19
CA GLY A 8 -4.28 -0.51 -5.90
C GLY A 8 -4.96 -1.29 -4.77
N ARG A 9 -5.35 -0.62 -3.67
CA ARG A 9 -6.04 -1.28 -2.55
C ARG A 9 -7.46 -1.74 -2.89
N VAL A 10 -8.17 -1.06 -3.78
CA VAL A 10 -9.48 -1.53 -4.27
C VAL A 10 -9.32 -2.76 -5.15
N ILE A 11 -8.32 -2.80 -6.03
CA ILE A 11 -8.04 -3.98 -6.87
C ILE A 11 -7.60 -5.17 -6.01
N ALA A 12 -7.02 -4.94 -4.83
CA ALA A 12 -6.70 -5.99 -3.86
C ALA A 12 -7.89 -6.84 -3.39
N VAL A 13 -9.12 -6.34 -3.54
CA VAL A 13 -10.35 -7.10 -3.26
C VAL A 13 -10.51 -8.32 -4.16
N LEU A 14 -9.86 -8.36 -5.33
CA LEU A 14 -9.91 -9.54 -6.20
C LEU A 14 -9.27 -10.78 -5.56
N ALA A 15 -8.33 -10.62 -4.62
CA ALA A 15 -7.66 -11.74 -3.97
C ALA A 15 -8.60 -12.60 -3.10
N PRO A 16 -9.39 -12.05 -2.14
CA PRO A 16 -10.35 -12.84 -1.40
C PRO A 16 -11.55 -13.34 -2.23
N LEU A 17 -11.76 -12.83 -3.45
CA LEU A 17 -12.80 -13.35 -4.34
C LEU A 17 -12.38 -14.63 -5.08
N ALA A 18 -11.08 -14.96 -5.06
CA ALA A 18 -10.55 -16.20 -5.60
C ALA A 18 -10.81 -17.37 -4.62
N TRP A 19 -12.03 -17.91 -4.64
CA TRP A 19 -12.49 -18.96 -3.73
C TRP A 19 -12.46 -20.37 -4.32
N ASP A 20 -12.48 -20.48 -5.65
CA ASP A 20 -12.62 -21.74 -6.35
C ASP A 20 -11.29 -22.30 -6.89
N ASP A 21 -11.21 -23.61 -7.09
CA ASP A 21 -10.00 -24.28 -7.61
C ASP A 21 -9.86 -24.15 -9.15
N GLY A 22 -10.51 -23.15 -9.73
CA GLY A 22 -10.70 -22.98 -11.17
C GLY A 22 -9.78 -21.95 -11.83
N TRP A 23 -9.88 -21.86 -13.16
CA TRP A 23 -9.22 -20.83 -13.97
C TRP A 23 -9.63 -19.41 -13.58
N THR A 24 -10.85 -19.23 -13.08
CA THR A 24 -11.41 -18.01 -12.48
C THR A 24 -10.53 -17.46 -11.37
N SER A 25 -10.15 -18.28 -10.38
CA SER A 25 -9.24 -17.85 -9.32
C SER A 25 -7.85 -17.48 -9.82
N ILE A 26 -7.31 -18.24 -10.78
CA ILE A 26 -6.03 -17.87 -11.43
C ILE A 26 -6.14 -16.50 -12.09
N LEU A 27 -7.22 -16.25 -12.83
CA LEU A 27 -7.45 -14.96 -13.50
C LEU A 27 -7.63 -13.81 -12.50
N LEU A 28 -8.35 -14.04 -11.40
CA LEU A 28 -8.53 -13.05 -10.34
C LEU A 28 -7.21 -12.70 -9.64
N LEU A 29 -6.42 -13.71 -9.27
CA LEU A 29 -5.12 -13.53 -8.64
C LEU A 29 -4.10 -12.88 -9.59
N ALA A 30 -4.07 -13.29 -10.87
CA ALA A 30 -3.21 -12.68 -11.88
C ALA A 30 -3.59 -11.22 -12.16
N SER A 31 -4.89 -10.92 -12.26
CA SER A 31 -5.40 -9.57 -12.45
C SER A 31 -5.09 -8.70 -11.23
N HIS A 32 -5.33 -9.24 -10.03
CA HIS A 32 -4.95 -8.59 -8.78
C HIS A 32 -3.47 -8.20 -8.83
N GLN A 33 -2.57 -9.17 -9.05
CA GLN A 33 -1.13 -8.94 -9.02
C GLN A 33 -0.72 -7.90 -10.05
N LEU A 34 -1.17 -8.05 -11.31
CA LEU A 34 -0.74 -7.16 -12.39
C LEU A 34 -1.20 -5.72 -12.19
N PHE A 35 -2.49 -5.50 -11.90
CA PHE A 35 -3.05 -4.16 -11.85
C PHE A 35 -2.85 -3.48 -10.50
N SER A 36 -2.94 -4.23 -9.39
CA SER A 36 -2.68 -3.67 -8.05
C SER A 36 -1.23 -3.21 -7.95
N ASP A 37 -0.26 -4.07 -8.33
CA ASP A 37 1.15 -3.72 -8.23
C ASP A 37 1.52 -2.56 -9.13
N ALA A 38 1.00 -2.51 -10.36
CA ALA A 38 1.25 -1.38 -11.26
C ALA A 38 0.85 -0.04 -10.62
N LEU A 39 -0.32 0.00 -9.96
CA LEU A 39 -0.78 1.20 -9.25
C LEU A 39 0.03 1.48 -7.99
N ILE A 40 0.39 0.45 -7.22
CA ILE A 40 1.21 0.60 -6.02
C ILE A 40 2.62 1.08 -6.37
N VAL A 41 3.25 0.58 -7.44
CA VAL A 41 4.54 1.07 -7.95
C VAL A 41 4.42 2.54 -8.36
N GLY A 42 3.35 2.92 -9.06
CA GLY A 42 3.08 4.31 -9.37
C GLY A 42 2.97 5.20 -8.12
N PHE A 43 2.33 4.70 -7.06
CA PHE A 43 2.30 5.36 -5.76
C PHE A 43 3.71 5.50 -5.14
N LEU A 44 4.51 4.44 -5.15
CA LEU A 44 5.88 4.44 -4.59
C LEU A 44 6.78 5.45 -5.30
N ILE A 45 6.70 5.54 -6.63
CA ILE A 45 7.44 6.54 -7.41
C ILE A 45 7.07 7.95 -6.93
N HIS A 46 5.77 8.26 -6.83
CA HIS A 46 5.33 9.57 -6.35
C HIS A 46 5.76 9.86 -4.91
N ASP A 47 5.73 8.86 -4.03
CA ASP A 47 6.13 9.00 -2.63
C ASP A 47 7.63 9.32 -2.50
N ILE A 48 8.48 8.66 -3.31
CA ILE A 48 9.91 8.96 -3.38
C ILE A 48 10.14 10.35 -3.99
N SER A 49 9.49 10.65 -5.12
CA SER A 49 9.63 11.95 -5.80
C SER A 49 9.21 13.11 -4.91
N LEU A 50 8.10 12.99 -4.17
CA LEU A 50 7.66 14.02 -3.24
C LEU A 50 8.73 14.34 -2.19
N ARG A 51 9.38 13.31 -1.64
CA ARG A 51 10.46 13.47 -0.67
C ARG A 51 11.67 14.17 -1.29
N GLN A 52 12.01 13.83 -2.54
CA GLN A 52 13.09 14.47 -3.28
C GLN A 52 12.81 15.94 -3.58
N THR A 53 11.55 16.30 -3.84
CA THR A 53 11.16 17.69 -4.14
C THR A 53 11.12 18.57 -2.89
N VAL A 54 10.61 18.06 -1.77
CA VAL A 54 10.32 18.89 -0.59
C VAL A 54 11.50 18.97 0.39
N LEU A 55 12.36 17.95 0.42
CA LEU A 55 13.47 17.90 1.38
C LEU A 55 14.79 18.39 0.76
N PRO A 56 15.63 19.10 1.53
CA PRO A 56 16.96 19.48 1.07
C PRO A 56 17.85 18.24 0.87
N GLN A 57 18.77 18.31 -0.10
CA GLN A 57 19.65 17.21 -0.49
C GLN A 57 20.36 16.53 0.70
N ALA A 58 20.84 17.32 1.66
CA ALA A 58 21.57 16.82 2.84
C ALA A 58 20.69 16.04 3.85
N ALA A 59 19.36 16.13 3.72
CA ALA A 59 18.41 15.38 4.56
C ALA A 59 17.88 14.10 3.88
N LEU A 60 18.01 13.97 2.56
CA LEU A 60 17.43 12.86 1.80
C LEU A 60 17.90 11.49 2.27
N GLY A 61 19.20 11.33 2.58
CA GLY A 61 19.74 10.06 3.09
C GLY A 61 19.11 9.63 4.42
N ARG A 62 18.99 10.57 5.38
CA ARG A 62 18.36 10.30 6.69
C ARG A 62 16.86 10.04 6.58
N ALA A 63 16.18 10.82 5.74
CA ALA A 63 14.77 10.62 5.47
C ALA A 63 14.54 9.23 4.86
N ASN A 64 15.27 8.86 3.82
CA ASN A 64 15.12 7.56 3.18
C ASN A 64 15.41 6.39 4.13
N ALA A 65 16.45 6.51 4.96
CA ALA A 65 16.75 5.52 6.00
C ALA A 65 15.57 5.36 6.99
N SER A 66 14.94 6.45 7.41
CA SER A 66 13.78 6.42 8.30
C SER A 66 12.60 5.68 7.67
N PHE A 67 12.28 5.98 6.41
CA PHE A 67 11.22 5.28 5.67
C PHE A 67 11.52 3.78 5.52
N HIS A 68 12.76 3.41 5.19
CA HIS A 68 13.17 2.00 5.08
C HIS A 68 13.10 1.26 6.42
N VAL A 69 13.54 1.86 7.52
CA VAL A 69 13.46 1.24 8.85
C VAL A 69 12.01 1.02 9.25
N VAL A 70 11.15 2.04 9.09
CA VAL A 70 9.72 1.92 9.45
C VAL A 70 9.03 0.87 8.58
N ALA A 71 9.21 0.92 7.25
CA ALA A 71 8.61 -0.07 6.34
C ALA A 71 9.14 -1.48 6.62
N GLY A 72 10.45 -1.59 6.87
CA GLY A 72 11.13 -2.84 7.18
C GLY A 72 10.72 -3.46 8.52
N LEU A 73 10.25 -2.66 9.48
CA LEU A 73 9.68 -3.16 10.75
C LEU A 73 8.19 -3.50 10.62
N LEU A 74 7.43 -2.71 9.86
CA LEU A 74 6.00 -2.95 9.66
C LEU A 74 5.72 -4.24 8.88
N MET A 75 6.60 -4.62 7.95
CA MET A 75 6.47 -5.86 7.18
C MET A 75 6.51 -7.13 8.06
N PRO A 76 7.55 -7.39 8.88
CA PRO A 76 7.57 -8.53 9.78
C PRO A 76 6.52 -8.43 10.89
N ALA A 77 6.19 -7.22 11.38
CA ALA A 77 5.10 -7.05 12.34
C ALA A 77 3.75 -7.46 11.74
N GLY A 78 3.46 -7.04 10.51
CA GLY A 78 2.26 -7.46 9.77
C GLY A 78 2.25 -8.96 9.51
N ALA A 79 3.39 -9.57 9.18
CA ALA A 79 3.51 -11.01 9.01
C ALA A 79 3.25 -11.78 10.32
N ALA A 80 3.76 -11.29 11.45
CA ALA A 80 3.50 -11.89 12.76
C ALA A 80 2.00 -11.81 13.14
N VAL A 81 1.37 -10.65 12.95
CA VAL A 81 -0.08 -10.49 13.18
C VAL A 81 -0.87 -11.40 12.24
N GLY A 82 -0.52 -11.44 10.95
CA GLY A 82 -1.16 -12.32 9.98
C GLY A 82 -1.01 -13.80 10.33
N GLY A 83 0.15 -14.22 10.82
CA GLY A 83 0.39 -15.59 11.29
C GLY A 83 -0.46 -15.99 12.49
N VAL A 84 -0.63 -15.08 13.46
CA VAL A 84 -1.54 -15.29 14.60
C VAL A 84 -3.00 -15.34 14.16
N LEU A 85 -3.40 -14.49 13.22
CA LEU A 85 -4.75 -14.55 12.67
C LEU A 85 -5.00 -15.84 11.90
N ALA A 86 -4.02 -16.31 11.12
CA ALA A 86 -4.09 -17.56 10.37
C ALA A 86 -4.12 -18.82 11.25
N SER A 87 -3.64 -18.76 12.49
CA SER A 87 -3.73 -19.87 13.44
C SER A 87 -5.04 -19.92 14.22
N THR A 88 -5.84 -18.86 14.17
CA THR A 88 -7.07 -18.70 14.97
C THR A 88 -8.34 -18.55 14.15
N PHE A 89 -8.25 -18.01 12.94
CA PHE A 89 -9.37 -17.76 12.04
C PHE A 89 -9.26 -18.57 10.75
N GLU A 90 -10.39 -18.73 10.07
CA GLU A 90 -10.41 -19.29 8.71
C GLU A 90 -9.60 -18.41 7.75
N MET A 91 -8.86 -19.05 6.84
CA MET A 91 -7.99 -18.37 5.86
C MET A 91 -8.74 -17.27 5.10
N TYR A 92 -10.01 -17.49 4.76
CA TYR A 92 -10.86 -16.50 4.12
C TYR A 92 -10.95 -15.19 4.89
N ALA A 93 -11.27 -15.28 6.18
CA ALA A 93 -11.39 -14.13 7.06
C ALA A 93 -10.05 -13.40 7.19
N VAL A 94 -8.94 -14.14 7.27
CA VAL A 94 -7.59 -13.58 7.36
C VAL A 94 -7.22 -12.78 6.11
N ILE A 95 -7.49 -13.28 4.91
CA ILE A 95 -7.23 -12.55 3.66
C ILE A 95 -8.05 -11.25 3.61
N TRP A 96 -9.33 -11.30 4.00
CA TRP A 96 -10.16 -10.11 4.11
C TRP A 96 -9.61 -9.07 5.08
N THR A 97 -9.06 -9.49 6.23
CA THR A 97 -8.45 -8.54 7.17
C THR A 97 -7.28 -7.77 6.53
N GLY A 98 -6.48 -8.43 5.69
CA GLY A 98 -5.39 -7.79 4.96
C GLY A 98 -5.89 -6.75 3.95
N VAL A 99 -6.93 -7.07 3.19
CA VAL A 99 -7.54 -6.15 2.22
C VAL A 99 -8.16 -4.93 2.91
N VAL A 100 -8.97 -5.16 3.95
CA VAL A 100 -9.60 -4.08 4.72
C VAL A 100 -8.56 -3.22 5.44
N GLY A 101 -7.55 -3.83 6.06
CA GLY A 101 -6.44 -3.10 6.67
C GLY A 101 -5.66 -2.26 5.66
N GLY A 102 -5.44 -2.78 4.45
CA GLY A 102 -4.80 -2.05 3.36
C GLY A 102 -5.60 -0.82 2.91
N LEU A 103 -6.93 -0.89 2.93
CA LEU A 103 -7.82 0.23 2.59
C LEU A 103 -7.74 1.39 3.58
N VAL A 104 -7.23 1.18 4.80
CA VAL A 104 -7.04 2.26 5.79
C VAL A 104 -5.95 3.25 5.33
N ALA A 105 -4.88 2.76 4.68
CA ALA A 105 -3.73 3.57 4.28
C ALA A 105 -4.08 4.82 3.43
N PRO A 106 -4.90 4.74 2.36
CA PRO A 106 -5.29 5.92 1.62
C PRO A 106 -6.03 6.94 2.50
N PHE A 107 -6.89 6.53 3.44
CA PHE A 107 -7.58 7.43 4.37
C PHE A 107 -6.64 8.13 5.34
N VAL A 108 -5.60 7.44 5.82
CA VAL A 108 -4.55 8.07 6.64
C VAL A 108 -3.82 9.15 5.83
N LEU A 109 -3.48 8.84 4.57
CA LEU A 109 -2.88 9.82 3.67
C LEU A 109 -3.87 10.94 3.31
N LEU A 110 -5.18 10.67 3.29
CA LEU A 110 -6.21 11.69 3.14
C LEU A 110 -6.21 12.68 4.31
N ALA A 111 -6.06 12.19 5.53
CA ALA A 111 -6.03 13.01 6.72
C ALA A 111 -4.71 13.80 6.89
N SER A 112 -3.67 13.48 6.11
CA SER A 112 -2.34 14.06 6.31
C SER A 112 -2.15 15.42 5.61
N PRO A 113 -1.19 16.24 6.07
CA PRO A 113 -0.84 17.52 5.44
C PRO A 113 -0.29 17.39 4.01
N VAL A 114 0.06 16.18 3.56
CA VAL A 114 0.67 15.93 2.25
C VAL A 114 -0.20 16.45 1.10
N ARG A 115 -1.52 16.43 1.26
CA ARG A 115 -2.45 17.00 0.28
C ARG A 115 -2.25 18.49 0.03
N ARG A 116 -1.78 19.22 1.03
CA ARG A 116 -1.57 20.67 0.96
C ARG A 116 -0.26 21.05 0.27
N LEU A 117 0.72 20.13 0.24
CA LEU A 117 2.01 20.36 -0.41
C LEU A 117 1.87 20.58 -1.92
N ARG A 118 0.88 19.93 -2.56
CA ARG A 118 0.59 20.17 -3.99
C ARG A 118 0.21 21.62 -4.26
N HIS A 119 -0.59 22.24 -3.39
CA HIS A 119 -0.97 23.64 -3.54
C HIS A 119 0.21 24.61 -3.36
N MET A 120 1.24 24.23 -2.60
CA MET A 120 2.40 25.08 -2.39
C MET A 120 3.33 25.08 -3.61
N LEU A 121 3.53 23.91 -4.24
CA LEU A 121 4.39 23.75 -5.42
C LEU A 121 3.79 24.33 -6.72
N GLU A 122 2.47 24.57 -6.77
CA GLU A 122 1.81 25.18 -7.93
C GLU A 122 1.80 26.73 -7.86
N VAL A 123 2.22 27.33 -6.74
CA VAL A 123 2.16 28.78 -6.47
C VAL A 123 3.53 29.46 -6.49
N GLU A 124 4.63 28.69 -6.47
CA GLU A 124 6.00 29.14 -6.78
C GLU A 124 6.35 28.88 -8.25
#